data_AF-A0A5E4JBI4-F1
#
_entry.id   AF-A0A5E4JBI4-F1
#
_cell.length_a   1.000
_cell.length_b   1.000
_cell.length_c   1.000
_cell.angle_alpha   90.00
_cell.angle_beta   90.00
_cell.angle_gamma   90.00
#
_symmetry.space_group_name_H-M   'P 1'
#
loop_
_entity.id
_entity.type
_entity.pdbx_description
1 polymer ?
#
loop_
_entity_poly.entity_id
_entity_poly.type
_entity_poly.pdbx_seq_one_letter_code
_entity_poly.pdbx_strand_id
1 'polypeptide(L)'
;MVSKHRNMTAILAVCLIGLFVFGCTKPALQDQANNTTGNATIANPASVYCVEHGGTLTIVTAADGSQSGMCAFADGSQCDEWAYYRGECAPSGTANQTVTANASGLDESDFIVVDDSMPTVFSNEQTAELPQEPQ
;
A
#
# COMPACT_ATOMS: atom_id res chain seq x y z
N MET A 1 28.29 80.08 -3.44
CA MET A 1 28.07 78.80 -2.73
C MET A 1 27.03 77.91 -3.44
N VAL A 2 27.18 77.64 -4.76
CA VAL A 2 26.16 76.88 -5.55
C VAL A 2 26.68 75.52 -6.04
N SER A 3 28.00 75.32 -6.14
CA SER A 3 28.58 74.03 -6.54
C SER A 3 28.43 72.96 -5.45
N LYS A 4 28.58 73.31 -4.16
CA LYS A 4 28.52 72.34 -3.05
C LYS A 4 27.12 71.74 -2.86
N HIS A 5 26.07 72.53 -3.12
CA HIS A 5 24.68 72.04 -3.07
C HIS A 5 24.31 71.16 -4.27
N ARG A 6 24.75 71.50 -5.49
CA ARG A 6 24.55 70.66 -6.69
C ARG A 6 25.18 69.27 -6.56
N ASN A 7 26.35 69.20 -5.93
CA ASN A 7 27.06 67.94 -5.74
C ASN A 7 26.38 67.10 -4.64
N MET A 8 25.86 67.74 -3.58
CA MET A 8 25.17 67.06 -2.48
C MET A 8 23.76 66.57 -2.88
N THR A 9 23.00 67.34 -3.67
CA THR A 9 21.72 66.87 -4.23
C THR A 9 21.91 65.77 -5.27
N ALA A 10 22.98 65.82 -6.08
CA ALA A 10 23.31 64.72 -7.00
C ALA A 10 23.67 63.43 -6.24
N ILE A 11 24.44 63.52 -5.14
CA ILE A 11 24.79 62.35 -4.31
C ILE A 11 23.55 61.77 -3.62
N LEU A 12 22.68 62.60 -3.04
CA LEU A 12 21.44 62.14 -2.40
C LEU A 12 20.46 61.50 -3.39
N ALA A 13 20.36 62.03 -4.62
CA ALA A 13 19.52 61.45 -5.67
C ALA A 13 20.06 60.08 -6.13
N VAL A 14 21.38 59.92 -6.30
CA VAL A 14 22.00 58.64 -6.65
C VAL A 14 21.82 57.59 -5.53
N CYS A 15 21.92 57.98 -4.26
CA CYS A 15 21.67 57.08 -3.13
C CYS A 15 20.20 56.63 -3.04
N LEU A 16 19.23 57.51 -3.32
CA LEU A 16 17.81 57.16 -3.30
C LEU A 16 17.40 56.26 -4.47
N ILE A 17 18.01 56.43 -5.64
CA ILE A 17 17.79 55.55 -6.81
C ILE A 17 18.46 54.18 -6.58
N GLY A 18 19.64 54.14 -5.94
CA GLY A 18 20.34 52.89 -5.61
C GLY A 18 19.62 51.99 -4.60
N LEU A 19 18.78 52.56 -3.73
CA LEU A 19 17.97 51.81 -2.77
C LEU A 19 16.69 51.19 -3.39
N PHE A 20 16.32 51.57 -4.63
CA PHE A 20 15.13 51.03 -5.31
C PHE A 20 15.44 49.87 -6.28
N VAL A 21 16.71 49.53 -6.50
CA VAL A 21 17.14 48.48 -7.46
C VAL A 21 17.90 47.35 -6.75
N PHE A 22 17.36 46.89 -5.61
CA PHE A 22 17.71 45.60 -5.01
C PHE A 22 16.55 44.59 -5.11
N GLY A 23 15.80 44.65 -6.20
CA GLY A 23 14.99 43.52 -6.67
C GLY A 23 15.87 42.55 -7.45
N CYS A 24 16.64 41.71 -6.75
CA CYS A 24 17.41 40.66 -7.39
C CYS A 24 16.45 39.55 -7.86
N THR A 25 15.88 39.70 -9.06
CA THR A 25 15.28 38.58 -9.78
C THR A 25 16.42 37.67 -10.20
N LYS A 26 16.75 36.70 -9.35
CA LYS A 26 17.51 35.53 -9.78
C LYS A 26 16.61 34.82 -10.80
N PRO A 27 17.05 34.55 -12.05
CA PRO A 27 16.43 33.45 -12.77
C PRO A 27 16.68 32.22 -11.91
N ALA A 28 15.64 31.78 -11.20
CA ALA A 28 15.59 30.41 -10.75
C ALA A 28 15.68 29.61 -12.05
N LEU A 29 16.88 29.10 -12.35
CA LEU A 29 16.92 27.78 -12.94
C LEU A 29 16.02 26.96 -12.04
N GLN A 30 14.87 26.61 -12.60
CA GLN A 30 13.94 25.66 -12.04
C GLN A 30 14.68 24.33 -12.15
N ASP A 31 15.73 24.16 -11.35
CA ASP A 31 16.02 22.87 -10.78
C ASP A 31 14.71 22.52 -10.09
N GLN A 32 13.99 21.59 -10.71
CA GLN A 32 12.84 20.96 -10.11
C GLN A 32 13.40 20.16 -8.93
N ALA A 33 13.84 20.88 -7.89
CA ALA A 33 13.84 20.45 -6.52
C ALA A 33 12.36 20.20 -6.24
N ASN A 34 11.98 18.98 -6.63
CA ASN A 34 11.06 18.11 -5.97
C ASN A 34 10.13 18.90 -5.08
N ASN A 35 8.91 19.08 -5.56
CA ASN A 35 7.76 19.27 -4.70
C ASN A 35 7.65 18.02 -3.80
N THR A 36 8.61 17.87 -2.88
CA THR A 36 8.41 17.19 -1.61
C THR A 36 7.66 18.21 -0.77
N THR A 37 6.43 18.54 -1.21
CA THR A 37 5.32 18.49 -0.26
C THR A 37 5.58 17.21 0.48
N GLY A 38 5.95 17.34 1.76
CA GLY A 38 6.07 16.21 2.66
C GLY A 38 4.70 15.57 2.69
N ASN A 39 4.41 14.73 1.69
CA ASN A 39 3.45 13.68 1.76
C ASN A 39 4.05 12.80 2.84
N ALA A 40 3.74 13.13 4.09
CA ALA A 40 3.96 12.24 5.20
C ALA A 40 3.16 10.99 4.82
N THR A 41 3.84 10.04 4.17
CA THR A 41 3.29 8.73 3.88
C THR A 41 3.19 8.09 5.24
N ILE A 42 2.03 8.25 5.88
CA ILE A 42 1.73 7.54 7.11
C ILE A 42 1.80 6.07 6.73
N ALA A 43 2.80 5.38 7.29
CA ALA A 43 2.96 3.96 7.04
C ALA A 43 1.72 3.22 7.54
N ASN A 44 1.31 2.19 6.81
CA ASN A 44 0.25 1.32 7.26
C ASN A 44 0.72 0.57 8.53
N PRO A 45 0.02 0.68 9.67
CA PRO A 45 0.45 0.06 10.91
C PRO A 45 0.53 -1.46 10.82
N ALA A 46 -0.34 -2.11 10.04
CA ALA A 46 -0.29 -3.56 9.84
C ALA A 46 0.96 -3.98 9.03
N SER A 47 1.31 -3.19 8.01
CA SER A 47 2.53 -3.37 7.23
C SER A 47 3.79 -3.24 8.08
N VAL A 48 3.85 -2.21 8.93
CA VAL A 48 4.96 -1.98 9.87
C VAL A 48 5.04 -3.13 10.86
N TYR A 49 3.92 -3.53 11.45
CA TYR A 49 3.85 -4.63 12.39
C TYR A 49 4.37 -5.94 11.80
N CYS A 50 3.98 -6.28 10.56
CA CYS A 50 4.49 -7.47 9.88
C CYS A 50 6.04 -7.50 9.84
N VAL A 51 6.66 -6.41 9.39
CA VAL A 51 8.12 -6.32 9.23
C VAL A 51 8.83 -6.29 10.58
N GLU A 52 8.31 -5.54 11.55
CA GLU A 52 8.89 -5.46 12.90
C GLU A 52 8.88 -6.81 13.64
N HIS A 53 7.95 -7.71 13.30
CA HIS A 53 7.86 -9.05 13.88
C HIS A 53 8.56 -10.12 13.03
N GLY A 54 9.44 -9.71 12.12
CA GLY A 54 10.28 -10.62 11.33
C GLY A 54 9.56 -11.27 10.14
N GLY A 55 8.37 -10.79 9.79
CA GLY A 55 7.68 -11.15 8.56
C GLY A 55 8.19 -10.35 7.35
N THR A 56 7.89 -10.85 6.16
CA THR A 56 8.13 -10.16 4.88
C THR A 56 6.79 -9.73 4.31
N LEU A 57 6.59 -8.43 4.12
CA LEU A 57 5.38 -7.88 3.53
C LEU A 57 5.45 -7.93 2.00
N THR A 58 4.39 -8.45 1.38
CA THR A 58 4.16 -8.42 -0.07
C THR A 58 2.80 -7.81 -0.36
N ILE A 59 2.72 -6.87 -1.31
CA ILE A 59 1.43 -6.33 -1.76
C ILE A 59 0.90 -7.22 -2.88
N VAL A 60 -0.28 -7.78 -2.68
CA VAL A 60 -1.01 -8.57 -3.68
C VAL A 60 -2.06 -7.68 -4.31
N THR A 61 -2.12 -7.68 -5.65
CA THR A 61 -3.16 -6.98 -6.41
C THR A 61 -4.14 -8.00 -6.95
N ALA A 62 -5.42 -7.85 -6.61
CA ALA A 62 -6.50 -8.68 -7.10
C ALA A 62 -6.91 -8.29 -8.53
N ALA A 63 -7.73 -9.13 -9.18
CA ALA A 63 -8.16 -8.92 -10.57
C ALA A 63 -9.00 -7.64 -10.77
N ASP A 64 -9.64 -7.16 -9.70
CA ASP A 64 -10.40 -5.91 -9.65
C ASP A 64 -9.52 -4.67 -9.41
N GLY A 65 -8.20 -4.86 -9.24
CA GLY A 65 -7.23 -3.80 -8.96
C GLY A 65 -7.09 -3.46 -7.46
N SER A 66 -7.84 -4.11 -6.58
CA SER A 66 -7.71 -3.94 -5.13
C SER A 66 -6.34 -4.47 -4.65
N GLN A 67 -5.73 -3.78 -3.69
CA GLN A 67 -4.44 -4.17 -3.12
C GLN A 67 -4.59 -4.57 -1.65
N SER A 68 -3.98 -5.69 -1.28
CA SER A 68 -3.91 -6.20 0.09
C SER A 68 -2.48 -6.57 0.46
N GLY A 69 -2.09 -6.32 1.71
CA GLY A 69 -0.80 -6.76 2.23
C GLY A 69 -0.85 -8.18 2.75
N MET A 70 0.10 -9.01 2.29
CA MET A 70 0.33 -10.36 2.79
C MET A 70 1.65 -10.41 3.55
N CYS A 71 1.60 -10.87 4.79
CA CYS A 71 2.75 -11.08 5.66
C CYS A 71 3.21 -12.54 5.56
N ALA A 72 4.40 -12.77 5.01
CA ALA A 72 5.02 -14.08 4.89
C ALA A 72 6.06 -14.30 5.99
N PHE A 73 6.06 -15.48 6.60
CA PHE A 73 6.93 -15.83 7.71
C PHE A 73 8.01 -16.85 7.30
N ALA A 74 9.06 -16.97 8.12
CA ALA A 74 10.20 -17.86 7.84
C ALA A 74 9.85 -19.36 7.84
N ASP A 75 8.73 -19.74 8.47
CA ASP A 75 8.17 -21.10 8.44
C ASP A 75 7.39 -21.39 7.14
N GLY A 76 7.25 -20.41 6.25
CA GLY A 76 6.50 -20.49 5.00
C GLY A 76 5.01 -20.20 5.15
N SER A 77 4.51 -19.98 6.36
CA SER A 77 3.12 -19.55 6.58
C SER A 77 2.92 -18.11 6.11
N GLN A 78 1.67 -17.78 5.76
CA GLN A 78 1.30 -16.46 5.28
C GLN A 78 -0.02 -16.02 5.92
N CYS A 79 -0.09 -14.76 6.32
CA CYS A 79 -1.27 -14.12 6.87
C CYS A 79 -1.59 -12.85 6.10
N ASP A 80 -2.87 -12.49 5.98
CA ASP A 80 -3.24 -11.10 5.69
C ASP A 80 -2.65 -10.18 6.77
N GLU A 81 -2.07 -9.04 6.37
CA GLU A 81 -1.36 -8.15 7.29
C GLU A 81 -2.26 -7.65 8.43
N TRP A 82 -3.54 -7.41 8.15
CA TRP A 82 -4.49 -6.90 9.13
C TRP A 82 -4.97 -8.02 10.05
N ALA A 83 -5.16 -9.22 9.52
CA ALA A 83 -5.46 -10.40 10.33
C ALA A 83 -4.30 -10.71 11.30
N TYR A 84 -3.05 -10.60 10.85
CA TYR A 84 -1.89 -10.76 11.73
C TYR A 84 -1.79 -9.65 12.79
N TYR A 85 -1.97 -8.39 12.38
CA TYR A 85 -1.97 -7.23 13.29
C TYR A 85 -3.01 -7.36 14.42
N ARG A 86 -4.19 -7.94 14.14
CA ARG A 86 -5.24 -8.17 15.13
C ARG A 86 -5.12 -9.49 15.89
N GLY A 87 -4.14 -10.33 15.54
CA GLY A 87 -3.99 -11.67 16.13
C GLY A 87 -5.06 -12.68 15.70
N GLU A 88 -5.79 -12.39 14.62
CA GLU A 88 -6.75 -13.32 13.98
C GLU A 88 -6.03 -14.37 13.11
N CYS A 89 -4.79 -14.08 12.74
CA CYS A 89 -3.88 -14.99 12.06
C CYS A 89 -2.52 -14.98 12.77
N ALA A 90 -1.82 -16.10 12.77
CA ALA A 90 -0.50 -16.24 13.37
C ALA A 90 0.37 -17.19 12.55
N PRO A 91 1.71 -17.03 12.59
CA PRO A 91 2.60 -18.02 12.01
C PRO A 91 2.39 -19.39 12.64
N SER A 92 2.64 -20.44 11.86
CA SER A 92 2.32 -21.83 12.23
C SER A 92 3.11 -22.34 13.45
N GLY A 93 4.11 -21.60 13.93
CA GLY A 93 4.82 -21.85 15.20
C GLY A 93 4.34 -21.06 16.42
N THR A 94 3.38 -20.13 16.29
CA THR A 94 2.88 -19.28 17.41
C THR A 94 1.43 -19.57 17.79
N ALA A 95 0.65 -20.14 16.87
CA ALA A 95 -0.52 -20.87 17.30
C ALA A 95 -0.03 -22.09 18.07
N ASN A 96 -0.61 -22.33 19.25
CA ASN A 96 -0.69 -23.68 19.78
C ASN A 96 -1.60 -24.51 18.86
N GLN A 97 -1.17 -24.68 17.61
CA GLN A 97 -1.45 -25.83 16.80
C GLN A 97 -0.66 -26.94 17.47
N THR A 98 -1.24 -27.49 18.54
CA THR A 98 -1.04 -28.89 18.87
C THR A 98 -1.63 -29.70 17.70
N VAL A 99 -0.99 -29.62 16.53
CA VAL A 99 -0.97 -30.74 15.60
C VAL A 99 0.01 -31.70 16.26
N THR A 100 -0.52 -32.44 17.23
CA THR A 100 0.08 -33.65 17.72
C THR A 100 0.18 -34.59 16.51
N ALA A 101 1.30 -34.51 15.79
CA ALA A 101 1.82 -35.63 15.06
C ALA A 101 2.36 -36.66 16.07
N ASN A 102 1.46 -37.20 16.91
CA ASN A 102 1.69 -38.43 17.63
C ASN A 102 0.69 -39.43 17.06
N ALA A 103 1.21 -40.31 16.19
CA ALA A 103 0.54 -41.50 15.74
C ALA A 103 0.30 -42.42 16.96
N SER A 104 -0.80 -42.20 17.67
CA SER A 104 -1.39 -43.12 18.64
C SER A 104 -2.76 -42.60 19.06
N GLY A 105 -3.74 -42.75 18.15
CA GLY A 105 -5.13 -42.41 18.42
C GLY A 105 -5.82 -41.72 17.26
N LEU A 106 -6.03 -42.44 16.15
CA LEU A 106 -7.09 -42.10 15.20
C LEU A 106 -8.35 -42.78 15.70
N ASP A 107 -9.34 -42.02 16.19
CA ASP A 107 -10.71 -42.51 16.20
C ASP A 107 -11.26 -42.37 14.78
N GLU A 108 -11.77 -43.48 14.23
CA GLU A 108 -12.22 -43.59 12.84
C GLU A 108 -13.59 -42.92 12.64
N SER A 109 -13.69 -41.60 12.81
CA SER A 109 -14.94 -40.89 12.49
C SER A 109 -14.82 -39.56 11.76
N ASP A 110 -13.62 -39.14 11.35
CA ASP A 110 -13.44 -37.90 10.56
C ASP A 110 -12.57 -38.05 9.29
N PHE A 111 -12.50 -39.26 8.73
CA PHE A 111 -12.09 -39.42 7.33
C PHE A 111 -13.31 -39.15 6.45
N ILE A 112 -13.29 -38.03 5.72
CA ILE A 112 -14.22 -37.80 4.60
C ILE A 112 -14.00 -38.94 3.60
N VAL A 113 -14.89 -39.93 3.64
CA VAL A 113 -15.02 -40.94 2.60
C VAL A 113 -15.41 -40.22 1.31
N VAL A 114 -14.50 -40.21 0.34
CA VAL A 114 -14.86 -40.03 -1.07
C VAL A 114 -15.59 -41.30 -1.50
N ASP A 115 -16.92 -41.29 -1.41
CA ASP A 115 -17.78 -42.38 -1.88
C ASP A 115 -17.89 -42.36 -3.41
N ASP A 116 -17.38 -43.42 -4.01
CA ASP A 116 -17.37 -43.75 -5.45
C ASP A 116 -18.75 -44.24 -5.91
N SER A 117 -19.77 -43.38 -5.85
CA SER A 117 -21.11 -43.72 -6.34
C SER A 117 -21.67 -42.63 -7.26
N MET A 118 -21.22 -42.59 -8.52
CA MET A 118 -22.07 -42.05 -9.58
C MET A 118 -23.28 -42.97 -9.82
N PRO A 119 -24.42 -42.41 -10.26
CA PRO A 119 -25.00 -42.93 -11.48
C PRO A 119 -24.92 -41.87 -12.58
N THR A 120 -24.28 -42.28 -13.66
CA THR A 120 -24.42 -41.68 -14.98
C THR A 120 -25.90 -41.69 -15.40
N VAL A 121 -26.49 -40.52 -15.63
CA VAL A 121 -27.57 -40.38 -16.60
C VAL A 121 -27.21 -39.25 -17.55
N PHE A 122 -26.74 -39.69 -18.72
CA PHE A 122 -26.74 -38.94 -19.95
C PHE A 122 -28.21 -38.76 -20.38
N SER A 123 -28.67 -37.52 -20.53
CA SER A 123 -29.78 -37.16 -21.43
C SER A 123 -29.56 -35.74 -21.92
N ASN A 124 -28.97 -35.71 -23.10
CA ASN A 124 -28.95 -34.66 -24.10
C ASN A 124 -30.36 -34.44 -24.69
N GLU A 125 -30.88 -33.21 -24.59
CA GLU A 125 -31.88 -32.53 -25.45
C GLU A 125 -32.44 -31.34 -24.62
N GLN A 126 -32.70 -30.14 -25.07
CA GLN A 126 -32.46 -29.40 -26.31
C GLN A 126 -32.88 -27.94 -25.99
N THR A 127 -32.31 -26.99 -26.73
CA THR A 127 -32.91 -25.67 -27.04
C THR A 127 -32.64 -24.51 -26.08
N ALA A 128 -31.90 -23.56 -26.64
CA ALA A 128 -31.79 -22.19 -26.19
C ALA A 128 -33.15 -21.46 -26.30
N GLU A 129 -33.54 -20.75 -25.24
CA GLU A 129 -34.47 -19.61 -25.37
C GLU A 129 -33.95 -18.46 -24.51
N LEU A 130 -33.73 -17.31 -25.17
CA LEU A 130 -33.56 -16.01 -24.54
C LEU A 130 -34.79 -15.70 -23.66
N PRO A 131 -34.64 -15.08 -22.48
CA PRO A 131 -35.75 -14.42 -21.84
C PRO A 131 -36.14 -13.19 -22.70
N GLN A 132 -37.32 -13.25 -23.32
CA GLN A 132 -37.99 -12.04 -23.79
C GLN A 132 -38.46 -11.27 -22.55
N GLU A 133 -38.01 -10.02 -22.38
CA GLU A 133 -38.65 -9.06 -21.49
C GLU A 133 -40.05 -8.71 -22.00
N PRO A 134 -41.09 -8.74 -21.15
CA PRO A 134 -42.33 -8.05 -21.41
C PRO A 134 -42.49 -6.79 -20.53
N GLN A 135 -42.90 -5.72 -21.21
CA GLN A 135 -43.45 -4.41 -20.78
C GLN A 135 -42.53 -3.21 -20.92
#